data_AF-A0A7K1VBP5-F1
#
_entry.id   AF-A0A7K1VBP5-F1
#
_cell.length_a   1.000
_cell.length_b   1.000
_cell.length_c   1.000
_cell.angle_alpha   90.00
_cell.angle_beta   90.00
_cell.angle_gamma   90.00
#
_symmetry.space_group_name_H-M   'P 1'
#
loop_
_entity.id
_entity.type
_entity.pdbx_description
1 polymer ?
#
loop_
_entity_poly.entity_id
_entity_poly.type
_entity_poly.pdbx_seq_one_letter_code
_entity_poly.pdbx_strand_id
1 'polypeptide(L)'
;MCVSIPLDDWRRESDSDTGAYAATRRISGNPQVPQADIDRVAQISENAANPVLVLGPDVDEYGGWEAAIALAEKLRTEVYLGSGEYSRMPFPPITAVSVGRSARRWPRSASD
;
A
#
# COMPACT_ATOMS: atom_id res chain seq x y z
N MET A 1 4.41 -4.95 17.36
CA MET A 1 5.52 -5.54 18.14
C MET A 1 5.25 -5.29 19.60
N CYS A 2 5.60 -6.22 20.49
CA CYS A 2 5.51 -6.05 21.94
C CYS A 2 6.87 -6.37 22.57
N VAL A 3 7.29 -5.57 23.54
CA VAL A 3 8.48 -5.82 24.36
C VAL A 3 8.05 -5.72 25.81
N SER A 4 8.42 -6.71 26.62
CA SER A 4 8.20 -6.69 28.07
C SER A 4 9.48 -6.24 28.76
N ILE A 5 9.37 -5.24 29.64
CA ILE A 5 10.49 -4.67 30.39
C ILE A 5 10.14 -4.72 31.89
N PRO A 6 10.96 -5.36 32.75
CA PRO A 6 10.77 -5.35 34.20
C PRO A 6 10.71 -3.93 34.78
N LEU A 7 9.88 -3.72 35.80
CA LEU A 7 9.70 -2.38 36.40
C LEU A 7 11.00 -1.80 36.99
N ASP A 8 11.85 -2.64 37.55
CA ASP A 8 13.07 -2.21 38.22
C ASP A 8 14.18 -1.78 37.24
N ASP A 9 14.10 -2.16 35.96
CA ASP A 9 15.15 -1.85 34.98
C ASP A 9 15.23 -0.36 34.65
N TRP A 10 14.13 0.39 34.82
CA TRP A 10 14.10 1.85 34.66
C TRP A 10 14.98 2.60 35.68
N ARG A 11 15.35 1.96 36.79
CA ARG A 11 16.21 2.55 37.84
C ARG A 11 17.68 2.22 37.64
N ARG A 12 18.02 1.36 36.66
CA ARG A 12 19.39 0.97 36.39
C ARG A 12 20.08 2.00 35.50
N GLU A 13 21.37 2.20 35.73
CA GLU A 13 22.20 3.00 34.84
C GLU A 13 22.27 2.34 33.45
N SER A 14 22.08 3.16 32.41
CA SER A 14 22.24 2.73 31.02
C SER A 14 23.67 2.98 30.56
N ASP A 15 24.20 2.08 29.72
CA ASP A 15 25.44 2.32 28.99
C ASP A 15 25.32 3.54 28.05
N SER A 16 26.23 4.51 28.21
CA SER A 16 26.21 5.78 27.46
C SER A 16 26.37 5.58 25.95
N ASP A 17 27.17 4.59 25.56
CA ASP A 17 27.47 4.31 24.16
C ASP A 17 26.25 3.69 23.47
N THR A 18 25.58 2.76 24.14
CA THR A 18 24.30 2.18 23.69
C THR A 18 23.22 3.25 23.55
N GLY A 19 23.10 4.16 24.52
CA GLY A 19 22.14 5.27 24.47
C GLY A 19 22.39 6.21 23.27
N ALA A 20 23.64 6.60 23.05
CA ALA A 20 24.02 7.47 21.93
C ALA A 20 23.77 6.81 20.57
N TYR A 21 24.10 5.52 20.43
CA TYR A 21 23.83 4.76 19.22
C TYR A 21 22.34 4.62 18.94
N ALA A 22 21.53 4.25 19.95
CA ALA A 22 20.09 4.11 19.80
C ALA A 22 19.40 5.43 19.42
N ALA A 23 19.85 6.55 19.99
CA ALA A 23 19.29 7.88 19.71
C ALA A 23 19.59 8.40 18.31
N THR A 24 20.71 7.97 17.71
CA THR A 24 21.19 8.49 16.41
C THR A 24 20.94 7.54 15.24
N ARG A 25 20.69 6.25 15.51
CA ARG A 25 20.46 5.24 14.48
C ARG A 25 19.28 5.61 13.60
N ARG A 26 19.52 5.65 12.29
CA ARG A 26 18.49 5.76 11.25
C ARG A 26 18.42 4.46 10.48
N ILE A 27 17.22 3.92 10.31
CA ILE A 27 16.94 2.78 9.45
C ILE A 27 15.89 3.25 8.45
N SER A 28 16.18 3.13 7.16
CA SER A 28 15.21 3.34 6.09
C SER A 28 14.92 2.02 5.39
N GLY A 29 13.65 1.70 5.21
CA GLY A 29 13.21 0.66 4.29
C GLY A 29 12.83 1.33 2.98
N ASN A 30 13.61 1.12 1.92
CA ASN A 30 13.21 1.52 0.57
C ASN A 30 13.18 0.26 -0.30
N PRO A 31 12.13 -0.57 -0.20
CA PRO A 31 12.04 -1.80 -0.97
C PRO A 31 12.12 -1.44 -2.46
N GLN A 32 13.14 -1.97 -3.15
CA GLN A 32 13.28 -1.81 -4.59
C GLN A 32 12.67 -3.01 -5.28
N VAL A 33 11.79 -2.75 -6.25
CA VAL A 33 11.26 -3.78 -7.13
C VAL A 33 12.26 -3.96 -8.29
N PRO A 34 12.68 -5.18 -8.63
CA PRO A 34 13.54 -5.42 -9.79
C PRO A 34 12.91 -4.85 -11.07
N GLN A 35 13.72 -4.22 -11.93
CA GLN A 35 13.23 -3.58 -13.16
C GLN A 35 12.47 -4.57 -14.05
N ALA A 36 12.93 -5.84 -14.13
CA ALA A 36 12.27 -6.88 -14.91
C ALA A 36 10.82 -7.16 -14.44
N ASP A 37 10.54 -7.04 -13.15
CA ASP A 37 9.18 -7.22 -12.61
C ASP A 37 8.29 -6.02 -12.93
N ILE A 38 8.86 -4.80 -12.90
CA ILE A 38 8.17 -3.58 -13.33
C ILE A 38 7.79 -3.68 -14.81
N ASP A 39 8.75 -4.05 -15.67
CA ASP A 39 8.53 -4.19 -17.12
C ASP A 39 7.46 -5.24 -17.42
N ARG A 40 7.46 -6.34 -16.68
CA ARG A 40 6.43 -7.38 -16.80
C ARG A 40 5.04 -6.85 -16.48
N VAL A 41 4.88 -6.13 -15.37
CA VAL A 41 3.58 -5.56 -14.98
C VAL A 41 3.12 -4.50 -15.99
N ALA A 42 4.03 -3.67 -16.48
CA ALA A 42 3.73 -2.68 -17.52
C ALA A 42 3.23 -3.36 -18.80
N GLN A 43 3.93 -4.39 -19.27
CA GLN A 43 3.54 -5.13 -20.48
C GLN A 43 2.17 -5.79 -20.34
N ILE A 44 1.86 -6.40 -19.17
CA ILE A 44 0.54 -7.00 -18.93
C ILE A 44 -0.55 -5.92 -18.95
N SER A 45 -0.28 -4.76 -18.34
CA SER A 45 -1.23 -3.65 -18.25
C SER A 45 -1.52 -3.02 -19.62
N GLU A 46 -0.49 -2.86 -20.47
CA GLU A 46 -0.62 -2.26 -21.80
C GLU A 46 -1.35 -3.16 -22.80
N ASN A 47 -1.29 -4.49 -22.63
CA ASN A 47 -1.99 -5.45 -23.49
C ASN A 47 -3.36 -5.89 -22.96
N ALA A 48 -3.79 -5.38 -21.79
CA ALA A 48 -5.07 -5.73 -21.22
C ALA A 48 -6.22 -5.12 -22.04
N ALA A 49 -7.19 -5.94 -22.44
CA ALA A 49 -8.33 -5.46 -23.23
C ALA A 49 -9.33 -4.62 -22.42
N ASN A 50 -9.43 -4.87 -21.12
CA ASN A 50 -10.31 -4.13 -20.20
C ASN A 50 -9.71 -4.15 -18.78
N PRO A 51 -8.61 -3.42 -18.53
CA PRO A 51 -7.98 -3.37 -17.21
C PRO A 51 -8.91 -2.67 -16.21
N VAL A 52 -8.69 -2.96 -14.93
CA VAL A 52 -9.29 -2.28 -13.77
C VAL A 52 -8.19 -2.06 -12.74
N LEU A 53 -8.16 -0.90 -12.09
CA LEU A 53 -7.23 -0.60 -10.99
C LEU A 53 -7.94 -0.74 -9.64
N VAL A 54 -7.32 -1.45 -8.68
CA VAL A 54 -7.84 -1.59 -7.31
C VAL A 54 -6.80 -1.05 -6.34
N LEU A 55 -7.18 -0.05 -5.53
CA LEU A 55 -6.26 0.68 -4.65
C LEU A 55 -6.55 0.42 -3.17
N GLY A 56 -5.50 0.07 -2.41
CA GLY A 56 -5.52 -0.09 -0.96
C GLY A 56 -5.07 1.18 -0.23
N PRO A 57 -5.22 1.22 1.12
CA PRO A 57 -4.91 2.40 1.94
C PRO A 57 -3.44 2.84 1.86
N ASP A 58 -2.53 1.91 1.57
CA ASP A 58 -1.09 2.16 1.47
C ASP A 58 -0.72 3.22 0.41
N VAL A 59 -1.57 3.41 -0.61
CA VAL A 59 -1.37 4.46 -1.61
C VAL A 59 -1.37 5.85 -0.96
N ASP A 60 -2.26 6.08 0.00
CA ASP A 60 -2.28 7.33 0.76
C ASP A 60 -1.15 7.38 1.81
N GLU A 61 -0.88 6.25 2.47
CA GLU A 61 0.18 6.17 3.49
C GLU A 61 1.56 6.52 2.94
N TYR A 62 1.86 6.05 1.72
CA TYR A 62 3.17 6.25 1.08
C TYR A 62 3.19 7.39 0.06
N GLY A 63 2.15 8.25 0.01
CA GLY A 63 2.10 9.41 -0.88
C GLY A 63 2.02 9.05 -2.38
N GLY A 64 1.48 7.89 -2.72
CA GLY A 64 1.32 7.38 -4.08
C GLY A 64 0.15 7.94 -4.88
N TRP A 65 -0.55 8.94 -4.34
CA TRP A 65 -1.78 9.49 -4.91
C TRP A 65 -1.60 10.01 -6.35
N GLU A 66 -0.61 10.87 -6.60
CA GLU A 66 -0.32 11.42 -7.94
C GLU A 66 0.04 10.31 -8.95
N ALA A 67 0.81 9.32 -8.50
CA ALA A 67 1.17 8.17 -9.33
C ALA A 67 -0.05 7.32 -9.68
N ALA A 68 -0.98 7.13 -8.73
CA ALA A 68 -2.22 6.41 -8.96
C ALA A 68 -3.13 7.13 -9.97
N ILE A 69 -3.23 8.47 -9.89
CA ILE A 69 -3.95 9.27 -10.88
C ILE A 69 -3.31 9.11 -12.26
N ALA A 70 -2.00 9.33 -12.38
CA ALA A 70 -1.30 9.23 -13.66
C ALA A 70 -1.43 7.83 -14.29
N LEU A 71 -1.39 6.77 -13.49
CA LEU A 71 -1.58 5.40 -13.95
C LEU A 71 -3.02 5.16 -14.43
N ALA A 72 -4.02 5.60 -13.67
CA ALA A 72 -5.42 5.48 -14.04
C ALA A 72 -5.73 6.23 -15.35
N GLU A 73 -5.19 7.45 -15.50
CA GLU A 73 -5.32 8.26 -16.72
C GLU A 73 -4.62 7.61 -17.92
N LYS A 74 -3.39 7.10 -17.74
CA LYS A 74 -2.64 6.40 -18.80
C LYS A 74 -3.40 5.17 -19.31
N LEU A 75 -3.97 4.39 -18.39
CA LEU A 75 -4.69 3.15 -18.73
C LEU A 75 -6.16 3.40 -19.13
N ARG A 76 -6.69 4.61 -18.91
CA ARG A 76 -8.11 4.97 -19.13
C ARG A 76 -9.06 3.96 -18.50
N THR A 77 -8.78 3.58 -17.26
CA THR A 77 -9.43 2.48 -16.57
C THR A 77 -10.28 2.96 -15.39
N GLU A 78 -11.23 2.14 -14.96
CA GLU A 78 -11.94 2.33 -13.71
C GLU A 78 -11.04 2.02 -12.50
N VAL A 79 -11.23 2.78 -11.42
CA VAL A 79 -10.53 2.65 -10.15
C VAL A 79 -11.53 2.26 -9.08
N TYR A 80 -11.22 1.18 -8.39
CA TYR A 80 -11.97 0.65 -7.26
C TYR A 80 -11.13 0.79 -6.01
N LEU A 81 -11.80 1.05 -4.89
CA LEU A 81 -11.17 0.96 -3.60
C LEU A 81 -11.17 -0.52 -3.16
N GLY A 82 -10.10 -0.98 -2.52
CA GLY A 82 -9.97 -2.35 -2.02
C GLY A 82 -11.12 -2.75 -1.09
N SER A 83 -11.39 -4.05 -0.96
CA SER A 83 -12.48 -4.53 -0.09
C SER A 83 -12.13 -4.35 1.40
N GLY A 84 -12.79 -3.43 2.09
CA GLY A 84 -12.66 -3.28 3.54
C GLY A 84 -13.19 -1.96 4.09
N GLU A 85 -13.05 -1.78 5.40
CA GLU A 85 -13.18 -0.48 6.07
C GLU A 85 -11.97 0.38 5.70
N TYR A 86 -12.23 1.57 5.14
CA TYR A 86 -11.19 2.47 4.70
C TYR A 86 -10.64 3.27 5.89
N SER A 87 -9.47 2.88 6.41
CA SER A 87 -8.75 3.73 7.37
C SER A 87 -8.20 5.01 6.71
N ARG A 88 -8.03 5.00 5.39
CA ARG A 88 -7.47 6.07 4.55
C ARG A 88 -8.12 6.08 3.17
N MET A 89 -8.10 7.22 2.49
CA MET A 89 -8.63 7.37 1.14
C MET A 89 -7.46 7.33 0.15
N PRO A 90 -7.37 6.35 -0.77
CA PRO A 90 -6.23 6.21 -1.67
C PRO A 90 -6.38 6.90 -3.03
N PHE A 91 -7.53 7.54 -3.28
CA PHE A 91 -7.84 8.15 -4.58
C PHE A 91 -8.82 9.34 -4.43
N PRO A 92 -8.76 10.38 -5.29
CA PRO A 92 -9.66 11.51 -5.18
C PRO A 92 -11.13 11.12 -5.41
N PRO A 93 -12.05 11.61 -4.57
CA PRO A 93 -13.48 11.37 -4.76
C PRO A 93 -14.12 12.18 -5.90
N ILE A 94 -13.43 13.20 -6.42
CA ILE A 94 -13.96 14.14 -7.43
C ILE A 94 -13.48 13.86 -8.86
N THR A 95 -12.47 13.01 -9.03
CA THR A 95 -12.08 12.55 -10.37
C THR A 95 -13.15 11.58 -10.84
N ALA A 96 -13.75 11.82 -12.01
CA ALA A 96 -14.83 11.02 -12.57
C ALA A 96 -14.32 9.61 -12.96
N VAL A 97 -14.09 8.81 -11.94
CA VAL A 97 -13.86 7.38 -12.03
C VAL A 97 -15.06 6.73 -11.38
N SER A 98 -15.69 5.81 -12.11
CA SER A 98 -16.81 5.02 -11.60
C SER A 98 -16.32 4.24 -10.38
N VAL A 99 -16.56 4.78 -9.18
CA VAL A 99 -16.47 4.02 -7.93
C VAL A 99 -17.63 3.04 -7.94
N GLY A 100 -17.44 1.95 -8.67
CA GLY A 100 -18.39 0.85 -8.66
C GLY A 100 -18.39 0.27 -7.25
N ARG A 101 -19.46 0.54 -6.49
CA ARG A 101 -19.73 -0.22 -5.26
C ARG A 101 -19.79 -1.69 -5.69
N SER A 102 -18.82 -2.50 -5.26
CA SER A 102 -18.83 -3.94 -5.51
C SER A 102 -20.04 -4.57 -4.82
N ALA A 103 -21.17 -4.60 -5.52
CA ALA A 103 -22.35 -5.39 -5.19
C ALA A 103 -22.45 -6.66 -6.05
N ARG A 104 -21.38 -7.03 -6.79
CA ARG A 104 -21.33 -8.29 -7.52
C ARG A 104 -20.83 -9.40 -6.60
N ARG A 105 -21.81 -10.16 -6.10
CA ARG A 105 -21.70 -11.50 -5.52
C ARG A 105 -20.64 -12.31 -6.29
N TRP A 106 -19.53 -12.63 -5.62
CA TRP A 106 -18.54 -13.61 -6.06
C TRP A 106 -19.27 -14.91 -6.46
N PRO A 107 -19.03 -15.50 -7.64
CA PRO A 107 -19.65 -16.77 -7.99
C PRO A 107 -19.20 -17.81 -6.97
N ARG A 108 -20.14 -18.38 -6.22
CA ARG A 108 -19.89 -19.60 -5.46
C ARG A 108 -19.47 -20.65 -6.49
N SER A 109 -18.28 -21.22 -6.30
CA SER A 109 -17.83 -22.37 -7.06
C SER A 109 -18.93 -23.44 -7.02
N ALA A 110 -19.49 -23.76 -8.18
CA ALA A 110 -20.23 -25.01 -8.32
C ALA A 110 -19.19 -26.13 -8.16
N SER A 111 -19.36 -26.90 -7.09
CA SER A 111 -18.76 -28.22 -6.97
C SER A 111 -19.58 -29.15 -7.87
N ASP A 112 -18.95 -29.70 -8.90
CA ASP A 112 -19.32 -31.03 -9.41
C ASP A 112 -18.70 -32.10 -8.50
#